data_AF-A0A0C3KAD2-F1
#
_entry.id   AF-A0A0C3KAD2-F1
#
_cell.length_a   1.000
_cell.length_b   1.000
_cell.length_c   1.000
_cell.angle_alpha   90.00
_cell.angle_beta   90.00
_cell.angle_gamma   90.00
#
_symmetry.space_group_name_H-M   'P 1'
#
loop_
_entity.id
_entity.type
_entity.pdbx_description
1 polymer ?
#
loop_
_entity_poly.entity_id
_entity_poly.type
_entity_poly.pdbx_seq_one_letter_code
_entity_poly.pdbx_strand_id
1 'polypeptide(L)' 'LCMLMMGPGGTGKTWVVKALKALMDFYHQGHRIRYLPPTGSAAALIDGTTVN' A
#
# COMPACT_ATOMS: atom_id res chain seq x y z
N LEU A 1 6.35 -3.94 14.66
CA LEU A 1 7.26 -4.23 13.53
C LEU A 1 7.22 -3.04 12.59
N CYS A 2 8.37 -2.48 12.20
CA CYS A 2 8.46 -1.41 11.21
C CYS A 2 9.20 -1.93 9.98
N MET A 3 8.72 -1.59 8.79
CA MET A 3 9.35 -1.91 7.51
C MET A 3 9.45 -0.63 6.68
N LEU A 4 10.66 -0.33 6.18
CA LEU A 4 10.90 0.76 5.24
C LEU A 4 11.24 0.14 3.88
N MET A 5 10.50 0.53 2.84
CA MET A 5 10.72 0.04 1.47
C MET A 5 11.05 1.22 0.55
N MET A 6 12.34 1.34 0.21
CA MET A 6 12.88 2.41 -0.64
C MET A 6 13.47 1.82 -1.93
N GLY A 7 13.52 2.61 -2.99
CA GLY A 7 14.18 2.24 -4.24
C GLY A 7 13.79 3.17 -5.39
N PRO A 8 14.54 3.17 -6.51
CA PRO A 8 14.24 3.97 -7.70
C PRO A 8 12.82 3.76 -8.27
N GLY A 9 12.37 4.66 -9.13
CA GLY A 9 11.14 4.46 -9.92
C GLY A 9 11.20 3.13 -10.69
N GLY A 10 10.07 2.42 -10.80
CA GLY A 10 10.00 1.17 -11.57
C GLY A 10 10.43 -0.11 -10.84
N THR A 11 10.93 -0.06 -9.60
CA THR A 11 11.35 -1.28 -8.86
C THR A 11 10.21 -2.09 -8.22
N GLY A 12 8.97 -1.93 -8.69
CA GLY A 12 7.85 -2.79 -8.26
C GLY A 12 7.29 -2.55 -6.84
N LYS A 13 7.72 -1.52 -6.10
CA LYS A 13 7.21 -1.25 -4.72
C LYS A 13 5.68 -1.17 -4.66
N THR A 14 5.04 -0.51 -5.63
CA THR A 14 3.57 -0.46 -5.73
C THR A 14 2.94 -1.83 -5.95
N TRP A 15 3.60 -2.72 -6.71
CA TRP A 15 3.16 -4.10 -6.88
C TRP A 15 3.24 -4.90 -5.58
N VAL A 16 4.28 -4.68 -4.78
CA VAL A 16 4.41 -5.32 -3.46
C VAL A 16 3.25 -4.88 -2.54
N VAL A 17 2.95 -3.58 -2.50
CA VAL A 17 1.81 -3.06 -1.71
C VAL A 17 0.48 -3.68 -2.16
N LYS A 18 0.26 -3.79 -3.48
CA LYS A 18 -0.94 -4.44 -4.04
C LYS A 18 -1.02 -5.93 -3.69
N ALA A 19 0.10 -6.66 -3.76
CA ALA A 19 0.16 -8.06 -3.39
C ALA A 19 -0.13 -8.27 -1.90
N LEU A 20 0.42 -7.41 -1.04
CA LEU A 20 0.12 -7.44 0.40
C LEU A 20 -1.37 -7.18 0.66
N LYS A 21 -1.99 -6.23 -0.04
CA LYS A 21 -3.43 -6.01 0.04
C LYS A 21 -4.22 -7.28 -0.31
N ALA A 22 -3.95 -7.87 -1.47
CA ALA A 22 -4.62 -9.08 -1.91
C ALA A 22 -4.45 -10.25 -0.91
N LEU A 23 -3.28 -10.37 -0.30
CA LEU A 23 -3.01 -11.37 0.74
C LEU A 23 -3.86 -11.12 2.00
N MET A 24 -3.95 -9.87 2.46
CA MET A 24 -4.74 -9.53 3.63
C MET A 24 -6.24 -9.75 3.38
N ASP A 25 -6.72 -9.43 2.18
CA ASP A 25 -8.10 -9.68 1.77
C ASP A 25 -8.39 -11.19 1.70
N PHE A 26 -7.44 -11.99 1.18
CA PHE A 26 -7.55 -13.46 1.17
C PHE A 26 -7.72 -14.07 2.56
N TYR A 27 -7.09 -13.49 3.58
CA TYR A 27 -7.26 -13.90 4.99
C TYR A 27 -8.41 -13.17 5.71
N HIS A 28 -9.23 -12.38 5.01
CA HIS A 28 -10.28 -11.53 5.58
C HIS A 28 -9.78 -10.51 6.62
N GLN A 29 -8.49 -10.15 6.57
CA GLN A 29 -7.84 -9.20 7.48
C GLN A 29 -7.59 -7.82 6.83
N GLY A 30 -8.14 -7.54 5.64
CA GLY A 30 -7.95 -6.27 4.92
C GLY A 30 -8.25 -5.02 5.77
N HIS A 31 -9.25 -5.10 6.65
CA HIS A 31 -9.63 -4.05 7.60
C HIS A 31 -8.54 -3.65 8.61
N ARG A 32 -7.47 -4.45 8.75
CA ARG A 32 -6.36 -4.21 9.70
C ARG A 32 -5.20 -3.42 9.10
N ILE A 33 -5.23 -3.13 7.80
CA ILE A 33 -4.24 -2.28 7.13
C ILE A 33 -4.89 -1.00 6.63
N ARG A 34 -4.21 0.12 6.86
CA ARG A 34 -4.55 1.42 6.27
C ARG A 34 -3.40 1.88 5.39
N TYR A 35 -3.71 2.23 4.15
CA TYR A 35 -2.73 2.77 3.20
C TYR A 35 -2.79 4.30 3.23
N LEU A 36 -1.67 4.94 3.56
CA LEU A 36 -1.57 6.39 3.78
C LEU A 36 -0.50 7.05 2.90
N PRO A 37 -0.71 7.15 1.58
CA PRO A 37 0.24 7.82 0.71
C PRO A 37 0.13 9.36 0.79
N PRO A 38 1.17 10.09 0.38
CA PRO A 38 1.22 11.55 0.49
C PRO A 38 0.41 12.29 -0.59
N THR A 39 -0.01 11.65 -1.67
CA THR A 39 -0.76 12.28 -2.77
C THR A 39 -2.05 11.54 -3.10
N GLY A 40 -3.06 12.26 -3.58
CA GLY A 40 -4.35 11.68 -3.96
C GLY A 40 -4.26 10.67 -5.10
N SER A 41 -3.37 10.90 -6.07
CA SER A 41 -3.11 9.95 -7.16
C SER A 41 -2.51 8.64 -6.65
N ALA A 42 -1.60 8.70 -5.66
CA ALA A 42 -1.07 7.51 -5.02
C ALA A 42 -2.11 6.80 -4.14
N ALA A 43 -3.00 7.56 -3.47
CA ALA A 43 -4.12 7.01 -2.71
C ALA A 43 -5.07 6.21 -3.61
N ALA A 44 -5.45 6.75 -4.76
CA ALA A 44 -6.29 6.07 -5.74
C ALA A 44 -5.67 4.77 -6.29
N LEU A 45 -4.34 4.70 -6.41
CA LEU A 45 -3.62 3.53 -6.95
C LEU A 45 -3.61 2.31 -6.01
N ILE A 46 -3.74 2.53 -4.71
CA ILE A 46 -3.67 1.48 -3.69
C ILE A 46 -4.93 1.43 -2.82
N ASP A 47 -5.97 2.16 -3.21
CA ASP A 47 -7.24 2.27 -2.47
C ASP A 47 -6.99 2.68 -1.00
N GLY A 48 -6.17 3.72 -0.87
CA GLY A 48 -5.80 4.34 0.39
C GLY A 48 -6.44 5.71 0.56
N THR A 49 -6.10 6.37 1.67
CA THR A 49 -6.48 7.75 1.96
C THR A 49 -5.23 8.59 2.15
N THR A 50 -5.24 9.83 1.67
CA THR A 50 -4.07 10.71 1.83
C THR A 50 -3.78 10.99 3.30
N VAL A 51 -2.50 10.97 3.67
CA VAL A 51 -2.07 11.55 4.95
C VAL A 51 -2.07 13.08 4.82
N ASN A 52 -2.71 13.76 5.76
CA ASN A 52 -2.75 15.22 5.84
C ASN A 52 -1.87 15.68 7.01
#